data_AF-A0A356XE10-F1
#
_entry.id   AF-A0A356XE10-F1
#
_cell.length_a   1.000
_cell.length_b   1.000
_cell.length_c   1.000
_cell.angle_alpha   90.00
_cell.angle_beta   90.00
_cell.angle_gamma   90.00
#
_symmetry.space_group_name_H-M   'P 1'
#
loop_
_entity.id
_entity.type
_entity.pdbx_description
1 polymer ?
#
loop_
_entity_poly.entity_id
_entity_poly.type
_entity_poly.pdbx_seq_one_letter_code
_entity_poly.pdbx_strand_id
1 'polypeptide(L)'
;CHNIAHELPITINDPSASLRLIYIDDVVDAIVRELEHPYEGFAFVDAGPVYETTVGKVAEQICMLHEYRPKGFVPDFSDEFLKKLNTTYLSYVETDKLALEPEIKSDNRGWLFELMKSPHAGQIFVSTTRPGFIRGNHYHDTKVEKFCLVKGRARILLRPIDAHEKIIYDVDDTRIRVVDIPPGYTHSIENTGNEDCIMLFWANEIFDPSRPDTYVLEV
;
A
#
# COMPACT_ATOMS: atom_id res chain seq x y z
N CYS A 1 2.33 16.52 15.31
CA CYS A 1 2.11 15.06 15.39
C CYS A 1 1.28 14.68 16.62
N HIS A 2 1.79 14.87 17.85
CA HIS A 2 1.09 14.51 19.09
C HIS A 2 -0.41 14.83 19.11
N ASN A 3 -0.82 16.10 19.07
CA ASN A 3 -2.23 16.44 19.19
C ASN A 3 -3.12 15.70 18.19
N ILE A 4 -2.76 15.68 16.90
CA ILE A 4 -3.54 15.00 15.86
C ILE A 4 -3.59 13.48 16.10
N ALA A 5 -2.47 12.84 16.46
CA ALA A 5 -2.43 11.40 16.74
C ALA A 5 -3.33 11.00 17.93
N HIS A 6 -3.56 11.94 18.85
CA HIS A 6 -4.40 11.77 20.04
C HIS A 6 -5.78 12.44 19.92
N GLU A 7 -6.19 12.84 18.71
CA GLU A 7 -7.50 13.48 18.46
C GLU A 7 -7.72 14.77 19.27
N LEU A 8 -6.64 15.45 19.63
CA LEU A 8 -6.65 16.76 20.29
C LEU A 8 -6.62 17.89 19.24
N PRO A 9 -7.29 19.02 19.51
CA PRO A 9 -7.26 20.15 18.59
C PRO A 9 -5.84 20.74 18.47
N ILE A 10 -5.56 21.32 17.31
CA ILE A 10 -4.37 22.14 17.07
C ILE A 10 -4.78 23.58 16.84
N THR A 11 -3.89 24.51 17.19
CA THR A 11 -4.04 25.94 16.90
C THR A 11 -3.00 26.36 15.87
N ILE A 12 -3.45 26.89 14.74
CA ILE A 12 -2.59 27.46 13.70
C ILE A 12 -2.87 28.95 13.63
N ASN A 13 -1.91 29.78 14.04
CA ASN A 13 -2.06 31.24 14.03
C ASN A 13 -1.85 31.83 12.63
N ASP A 14 -0.85 31.32 11.90
CA ASP A 14 -0.55 31.71 10.52
C ASP A 14 -0.16 30.45 9.71
N PRO A 15 -1.04 29.93 8.84
CA PRO A 15 -0.75 28.77 8.01
C PRO A 15 0.29 29.07 6.91
N SER A 16 0.51 30.34 6.56
CA SER A 16 1.47 30.78 5.54
C SER A 16 2.89 30.99 6.08
N ALA A 17 3.04 30.98 7.41
CA ALA A 17 4.33 31.12 8.06
C ALA A 17 5.33 30.08 7.53
N SER A 18 6.46 30.58 7.03
CA SER A 18 7.52 29.76 6.44
C SER A 18 8.25 28.94 7.50
N LEU A 19 8.58 27.70 7.16
CA LEU A 19 9.37 26.77 7.95
C LEU A 19 10.56 26.27 7.14
N ARG A 20 11.71 26.20 7.80
CA ARG A 20 12.89 25.46 7.34
C ARG A 20 13.12 24.33 8.33
N LEU A 21 12.97 23.10 7.85
CA LEU A 21 13.03 21.89 8.68
C LEU A 21 14.18 21.01 8.23
N ILE A 22 14.81 20.34 9.18
CA ILE A 22 15.76 19.25 8.92
C ILE A 22 15.32 18.05 9.76
N TYR A 23 15.46 16.85 9.21
CA TYR A 23 15.07 15.64 9.91
C TYR A 23 16.21 15.12 10.78
N ILE A 24 15.88 14.45 11.88
CA ILE A 24 16.85 14.07 12.90
C ILE A 24 17.94 13.14 12.36
N ASP A 25 17.61 12.21 11.46
CA ASP A 25 18.61 11.31 10.87
C ASP A 25 19.66 12.12 10.07
N ASP A 26 19.24 13.15 9.32
CA ASP A 26 20.17 13.98 8.55
C ASP A 26 21.11 14.80 9.47
N VAL A 27 20.61 15.21 10.64
CA VAL A 27 21.41 15.89 11.67
C VAL A 27 22.41 14.92 12.29
N VAL A 28 21.97 13.72 12.64
CA VAL A 28 22.82 12.67 13.23
C VAL A 28 23.92 12.28 12.24
N ASP A 29 23.57 12.05 10.98
CA ASP A 29 24.53 11.71 9.92
C ASP A 29 25.56 12.82 9.73
N ALA A 30 25.13 14.09 9.77
CA ALA A 30 26.05 15.22 9.72
C ALA A 30 27.01 15.23 10.91
N ILE A 31 26.54 15.01 12.13
CA ILE A 31 27.38 14.94 13.33
C ILE A 31 28.39 13.79 13.25
N VAL A 32 27.92 12.59 12.88
CA VAL A 32 28.79 11.40 12.77
C VAL A 32 29.89 11.63 11.74
N ARG A 33 29.55 12.20 10.57
CA ARG A 33 30.52 12.54 9.53
C ARG A 33 31.64 13.45 10.03
N GLU A 34 31.33 14.45 10.85
CA GLU A 34 32.35 15.35 11.42
C GLU A 34 33.22 14.66 12.48
N LEU A 35 32.67 13.68 13.21
CA LEU A 35 33.44 12.92 14.20
C LEU A 35 34.43 11.94 13.53
N GLU A 36 34.08 11.38 12.37
CA GLU A 36 34.94 10.46 11.62
C GLU A 36 36.06 11.15 10.85
N HIS A 37 35.89 12.44 10.53
CA HIS A 37 36.85 13.24 9.79
C HIS A 37 37.26 14.50 10.58
N PRO A 38 38.00 14.34 11.69
CA PRO A 38 38.36 15.48 12.52
C PRO A 38 39.26 16.46 11.75
N TYR A 39 38.87 17.73 11.75
CA TYR A 39 39.64 18.83 11.19
C TYR A 39 40.41 19.57 12.29
N GLU A 40 41.57 20.15 11.96
CA GLU A 40 42.25 21.08 12.86
C GLU A 40 41.59 22.47 12.79
N GLY A 41 41.24 23.02 13.96
CA GLY A 41 40.63 24.35 14.07
C GLY A 41 39.12 24.30 14.29
N PHE A 42 38.41 25.33 13.81
CA PHE A 42 36.95 25.47 13.95
C PHE A 42 36.32 25.70 12.59
N ALA A 43 35.27 24.94 12.27
CA ALA A 43 34.52 25.05 11.03
C ALA A 43 33.00 25.01 11.31
N PHE A 44 32.23 25.72 10.49
CA PHE A 44 30.79 25.53 10.39
C PHE A 44 30.51 24.55 9.26
N VAL A 45 29.64 23.57 9.50
CA VAL A 45 29.20 22.60 8.50
C VAL A 45 27.69 22.63 8.36
N ASP A 46 27.22 22.42 7.13
CA ASP A 46 25.80 22.30 6.85
C ASP A 46 25.33 20.86 7.04
N ALA A 47 24.18 20.71 7.69
CA ALA A 47 23.42 19.48 7.70
C ALA A 47 22.28 19.61 6.69
N GLY A 48 21.95 18.53 5.98
CA GLY A 48 20.90 18.56 4.98
C GLY A 48 20.45 17.17 4.53
N PRO A 49 19.34 17.10 3.77
CA PRO A 49 18.65 18.24 3.15
C PRO A 49 17.85 19.10 4.14
N VAL A 50 17.71 20.40 3.82
CA VAL A 50 16.77 21.31 4.49
C VAL A 50 15.50 21.41 3.66
N TYR A 51 14.36 21.16 4.30
CA TYR A 51 13.04 21.19 3.70
C TYR A 51 12.36 22.53 3.95
N GLU A 52 12.04 23.24 2.87
CA GLU A 52 11.27 24.48 2.93
C GLU A 52 9.78 24.19 2.76
N THR A 53 8.96 24.67 3.70
CA THR A 53 7.52 24.41 3.74
C THR A 53 6.81 25.53 4.53
N THR A 54 5.53 25.35 4.84
CA THR A 54 4.78 26.25 5.73
C THR A 54 4.16 25.48 6.89
N VAL A 55 3.78 26.19 7.95
CA VAL A 55 3.03 25.62 9.08
C VAL A 55 1.76 24.92 8.60
N GLY A 56 1.01 25.54 7.69
CA GLY A 56 -0.23 24.99 7.13
C GLY A 56 0.00 23.68 6.37
N LYS A 57 1.00 23.63 5.50
CA LYS A 57 1.32 22.43 4.71
C LYS A 57 1.71 21.24 5.60
N VAL A 58 2.51 21.48 6.64
CA VAL A 58 2.87 20.43 7.60
C VAL A 58 1.63 19.92 8.35
N ALA A 59 0.75 20.82 8.78
CA ALA A 59 -0.48 20.44 9.47
C ALA A 59 -1.42 19.61 8.57
N GLU A 60 -1.64 20.03 7.32
CA GLU A 60 -2.42 19.28 6.33
C GLU A 60 -1.86 17.87 6.11
N GLN A 61 -0.54 17.74 5.95
CA GLN A 61 0.09 16.44 5.78
C GLN A 61 -0.11 15.54 7.01
N ILE A 62 0.03 16.07 8.23
CA ILE A 62 -0.21 15.27 9.45
C ILE A 62 -1.69 14.84 9.56
N CYS A 63 -2.64 15.74 9.25
CA CYS A 63 -4.07 15.40 9.23
C CYS A 63 -4.37 14.30 8.20
N MET A 64 -3.84 14.44 6.98
CA MET A 64 -3.98 13.42 5.94
C MET A 64 -3.42 12.07 6.40
N LEU A 65 -2.22 12.03 6.98
CA LEU A 65 -1.62 10.79 7.50
C LEU A 65 -2.49 10.13 8.58
N HIS A 66 -3.09 10.93 9.46
CA HIS A 66 -4.03 10.47 10.47
C HIS A 66 -5.28 9.83 9.85
N GLU A 67 -5.86 10.45 8.84
CA GLU A 67 -7.03 9.91 8.14
C GLU A 67 -6.74 8.69 7.26
N TYR A 68 -5.54 8.64 6.66
CA TYR A 68 -5.12 7.59 5.74
C TYR A 68 -4.91 6.26 6.45
N ARG A 69 -4.23 6.32 7.60
CA ARG A 69 -3.79 5.15 8.37
C ARG A 69 -4.91 4.12 8.63
N PRO A 70 -6.04 4.45 9.27
CA PRO A 70 -7.10 3.47 9.55
C PRO A 70 -7.79 2.93 8.29
N LYS A 71 -7.67 3.63 7.15
CA LYS A 71 -8.26 3.24 5.87
C LYS A 71 -7.31 2.40 5.02
N GLY A 72 -6.09 2.12 5.51
CA GLY A 72 -5.05 1.38 4.78
C GLY A 72 -4.40 2.18 3.65
N PHE A 73 -4.55 3.51 3.63
CA PHE A 73 -3.92 4.34 2.62
C PHE A 73 -2.44 4.61 2.94
N VAL A 74 -1.61 4.57 1.90
CA VAL A 74 -0.17 4.87 1.95
C VAL A 74 0.09 6.12 1.11
N PRO A 75 0.74 7.15 1.67
CA PRO A 75 1.05 8.37 0.95
C PRO A 75 2.13 8.15 -0.11
N ASP A 76 2.39 9.18 -0.93
CA ASP A 76 3.50 9.17 -1.88
C ASP A 76 4.86 9.28 -1.15
N PHE A 77 5.57 8.17 -1.03
CA PHE A 77 6.91 8.14 -0.43
C PHE A 77 8.04 8.55 -1.38
N SER A 78 7.75 8.96 -2.62
CA SER A 78 8.75 9.65 -3.44
C SER A 78 9.05 11.07 -2.92
N ASP A 79 8.15 11.67 -2.14
CA ASP A 79 8.41 12.86 -1.34
C ASP A 79 9.13 12.46 -0.03
N GLU A 80 10.45 12.71 0.02
CA GLU A 80 11.29 12.39 1.17
C GLU A 80 10.87 13.13 2.45
N PHE A 81 10.33 14.35 2.36
CA PHE A 81 9.82 15.05 3.54
C PHE A 81 8.58 14.36 4.08
N LEU A 82 7.62 14.03 3.20
CA LEU A 82 6.39 13.33 3.60
C LEU A 82 6.68 11.95 4.17
N LYS A 83 7.64 11.21 3.60
CA LYS A 83 8.12 9.93 4.13
C LYS A 83 8.67 10.07 5.56
N LYS A 84 9.56 11.04 5.80
CA LYS A 84 10.11 11.32 7.14
C LYS A 84 9.04 11.82 8.12
N LEU A 85 8.10 12.64 7.64
CA LEU A 85 6.97 13.13 8.43
C LEU A 85 6.00 12.00 8.79
N ASN A 86 5.77 11.02 7.90
CA ASN A 86 4.98 9.82 8.19
C ASN A 86 5.61 8.99 9.31
N THR A 87 6.92 8.73 9.23
CA THR A 87 7.66 8.02 10.29
C THR A 87 7.60 8.79 11.62
N THR A 88 7.79 10.10 11.56
CA THR A 88 7.66 10.98 12.73
C THR A 88 6.25 10.93 13.29
N TYR A 89 5.20 10.98 12.47
CA TYR A 89 3.82 10.92 12.94
C TYR A 89 3.52 9.59 13.64
N LEU A 90 3.96 8.46 13.05
CA LEU A 90 3.73 7.13 13.60
C LEU A 90 4.33 6.94 14.99
N SER A 91 5.44 7.63 15.33
CA SER A 91 6.03 7.58 16.67
C SER A 91 5.20 8.27 17.76
N TYR A 92 4.18 9.06 17.39
CA TYR A 92 3.21 9.66 18.32
C TYR A 92 1.88 8.91 18.37
N VAL A 93 1.71 7.82 17.62
CA VAL A 93 0.49 7.01 17.69
C VAL A 93 0.54 6.14 18.94
N GLU A 94 -0.54 6.17 19.73
CA GLU A 94 -0.67 5.34 20.93
C GLU A 94 -0.52 3.85 20.60
N THR A 95 0.12 3.11 21.52
CA THR A 95 0.53 1.72 21.27
C THR A 95 -0.64 0.77 21.05
N ASP A 96 -1.78 1.01 21.69
CA ASP A 96 -3.03 0.27 21.49
C ASP A 96 -3.68 0.58 20.14
N LYS A 97 -3.46 1.79 19.60
CA LYS A 97 -3.93 2.19 18.27
C LYS A 97 -3.02 1.71 17.15
N LEU A 98 -1.83 1.14 17.41
CA LEU A 98 -0.90 0.65 16.38
C LEU A 98 -1.45 -0.54 15.59
N ALA A 99 -2.24 -1.39 16.23
CA ALA A 99 -2.95 -2.47 15.56
C ALA A 99 -4.22 -1.92 14.87
N LEU A 100 -4.48 -2.37 13.65
CA LEU A 100 -5.69 -2.03 12.90
C LEU A 100 -6.37 -3.31 12.43
N GLU A 101 -7.69 -3.33 12.50
CA GLU A 101 -8.52 -4.43 12.02
C GLU A 101 -9.16 -4.03 10.70
N PRO A 102 -8.75 -4.61 9.55
CA PRO A 102 -9.41 -4.33 8.28
C PRO A 102 -10.79 -4.99 8.22
N GLU A 103 -11.70 -4.40 7.45
CA GLU A 103 -12.98 -5.03 7.16
C GLU A 103 -12.79 -6.32 6.36
N ILE A 104 -13.35 -7.43 6.85
CA ILE A 104 -13.32 -8.73 6.18
C ILE A 104 -14.66 -8.99 5.49
N LYS A 105 -14.65 -9.13 4.16
CA LYS A 105 -15.81 -9.53 3.35
C LYS A 105 -15.79 -11.05 3.19
N SER A 106 -16.82 -11.73 3.71
CA SER A 106 -16.88 -13.20 3.74
C SER A 106 -18.10 -13.76 3.03
N ASP A 107 -17.94 -14.91 2.38
CA ASP A 107 -19.02 -15.70 1.79
C ASP A 107 -18.70 -17.21 1.86
N ASN A 108 -19.48 -18.04 1.17
CA ASN A 108 -19.28 -19.49 1.16
C ASN A 108 -17.95 -19.94 0.52
N ARG A 109 -17.30 -19.09 -0.29
CA ARG A 109 -16.05 -19.36 -0.99
C ARG A 109 -14.83 -19.07 -0.13
N GLY A 110 -14.96 -18.25 0.92
CA GLY A 110 -13.88 -17.81 1.79
C GLY A 110 -14.06 -16.36 2.20
N TRP A 111 -12.96 -15.64 2.40
CA TRP A 111 -12.96 -14.23 2.79
C TRP A 111 -11.99 -13.39 1.98
N LEU A 112 -12.16 -12.07 2.00
CA LEU A 112 -11.26 -11.09 1.41
C LEU A 112 -11.17 -9.85 2.31
N PHE A 113 -9.99 -9.26 2.43
CA PHE A 113 -9.81 -7.94 3.03
C PHE A 113 -8.82 -7.09 2.22
N GLU A 114 -8.94 -5.78 2.32
CA GLU A 114 -8.04 -4.82 1.69
C GLU A 114 -6.88 -4.51 2.65
N LEU A 115 -5.65 -4.68 2.19
CA LEU A 115 -4.45 -4.50 3.02
C LEU A 115 -3.86 -3.10 2.88
N MET A 116 -3.67 -2.64 1.64
CA MET A 116 -2.96 -1.39 1.35
C MET A 116 -3.55 -0.71 0.12
N LYS A 117 -3.68 0.61 0.15
CA LYS A 117 -4.19 1.44 -0.94
C LYS A 117 -3.25 2.61 -1.17
N SER A 118 -2.94 2.91 -2.42
CA SER A 118 -2.15 4.08 -2.79
C SER A 118 -2.65 4.63 -4.12
N PRO A 119 -2.95 5.94 -4.22
CA PRO A 119 -3.24 6.56 -5.51
C PRO A 119 -2.09 6.46 -6.52
N HIS A 120 -0.87 6.22 -6.03
CA HIS A 120 0.36 6.19 -6.84
C HIS A 120 0.84 4.77 -7.17
N ALA A 121 0.45 3.78 -6.35
CA ALA A 121 0.95 2.41 -6.44
C ALA A 121 -0.16 1.34 -6.45
N GLY A 122 -1.43 1.74 -6.57
CA GLY A 122 -2.56 0.82 -6.67
C GLY A 122 -3.01 0.25 -5.33
N GLN A 123 -3.59 -0.95 -5.36
CA GLN A 123 -4.22 -1.57 -4.21
C GLN A 123 -3.72 -3.00 -4.01
N ILE A 124 -3.43 -3.37 -2.77
CA ILE A 124 -3.14 -4.75 -2.35
C ILE A 124 -4.30 -5.25 -1.49
N PHE A 125 -4.80 -6.44 -1.82
CA PHE A 125 -5.81 -7.15 -1.05
C PHE A 125 -5.46 -8.64 -0.96
N VAL A 126 -6.04 -9.31 0.03
CA VAL A 126 -5.78 -10.73 0.30
C VAL A 126 -7.10 -11.45 0.36
N SER A 127 -7.16 -12.65 -0.22
CA SER A 127 -8.33 -13.51 -0.10
C SER A 127 -7.96 -14.94 0.26
N THR A 128 -8.90 -15.62 0.92
CA THR A 128 -8.96 -17.08 0.96
C THR A 128 -9.96 -17.62 -0.04
N THR A 129 -9.65 -18.79 -0.58
CA THR A 129 -10.59 -19.59 -1.36
C THR A 129 -10.58 -21.01 -0.83
N ARG A 130 -11.76 -21.55 -0.52
CA ARG A 130 -11.96 -22.93 -0.04
C ARG A 130 -11.75 -23.94 -1.17
N PRO A 131 -11.42 -25.21 -0.85
CA PRO A 131 -11.24 -26.27 -1.84
C PRO A 131 -12.38 -26.37 -2.85
N GLY A 132 -12.04 -26.47 -4.14
CA GLY A 132 -12.98 -26.62 -5.24
C GLY A 132 -13.80 -25.38 -5.60
N PHE A 133 -13.63 -24.25 -4.89
CA PHE A 133 -14.29 -23.00 -5.26
C PHE A 133 -13.51 -22.21 -6.30
N ILE A 134 -14.26 -21.50 -7.14
CA ILE A 134 -13.76 -20.61 -8.19
C ILE A 134 -14.08 -19.15 -7.84
N ARG A 135 -13.11 -18.26 -8.05
CA ARG A 135 -13.25 -16.80 -8.06
C ARG A 135 -12.85 -16.24 -9.43
N GLY A 136 -13.28 -15.02 -9.75
CA GLY A 136 -13.02 -14.39 -11.05
C GLY A 136 -14.19 -14.54 -12.01
N ASN A 137 -13.95 -15.08 -13.21
CA ASN A 137 -14.86 -15.10 -14.34
C ASN A 137 -15.32 -13.71 -14.76
N HIS A 138 -14.34 -12.81 -14.88
CA HIS A 138 -14.51 -11.47 -15.39
C HIS A 138 -13.24 -10.99 -16.09
N TYR A 139 -13.37 -9.90 -16.82
CA TYR A 139 -12.25 -9.16 -17.41
C TYR A 139 -12.36 -7.67 -17.08
N HIS A 140 -11.30 -6.94 -17.43
CA HIS A 140 -11.15 -5.50 -17.28
C HIS A 140 -10.73 -4.87 -18.62
N ASP A 141 -11.16 -3.63 -18.87
CA ASP A 141 -10.70 -2.88 -20.05
C ASP A 141 -9.33 -2.22 -19.80
N THR A 142 -9.09 -1.72 -18.59
CA THR A 142 -7.89 -0.95 -18.22
C THR A 142 -7.24 -1.42 -16.92
N LYS A 143 -8.02 -1.91 -15.96
CA LYS A 143 -7.50 -2.48 -14.72
C LYS A 143 -6.60 -3.67 -15.03
N VAL A 144 -5.44 -3.71 -14.37
CA VAL A 144 -4.52 -4.84 -14.43
C VAL A 144 -4.17 -5.29 -13.03
N GLU A 145 -3.89 -6.59 -12.90
CA GLU A 145 -3.63 -7.19 -11.61
C GLU A 145 -2.40 -8.08 -11.63
N LYS A 146 -1.88 -8.38 -10.43
CA LYS A 146 -0.86 -9.40 -10.19
C LYS A 146 -1.39 -10.36 -9.14
N PHE A 147 -1.45 -11.63 -9.48
CA PHE A 147 -1.87 -12.70 -8.57
C PHE A 147 -0.65 -13.42 -8.03
N CYS A 148 -0.58 -13.55 -6.69
CA CYS A 148 0.50 -14.24 -6.00
C CYS A 148 -0.10 -15.19 -4.96
N LEU A 149 -0.04 -16.48 -5.24
CA LEU A 149 -0.43 -17.49 -4.27
C LEU A 149 0.63 -17.57 -3.16
N VAL A 150 0.20 -17.42 -1.91
CA VAL A 150 1.10 -17.47 -0.74
C VAL A 150 0.94 -18.74 0.09
N LYS A 151 -0.21 -19.43 -0.02
CA LYS A 151 -0.47 -20.71 0.66
C LYS A 151 -1.43 -21.58 -0.16
N GLY A 152 -1.18 -22.89 -0.17
CA GLY A 152 -2.06 -23.89 -0.78
C GLY A 152 -1.74 -24.17 -2.24
N ARG A 153 -2.77 -24.54 -3.02
CA ARG A 153 -2.68 -24.80 -4.46
C ARG A 153 -3.83 -24.15 -5.20
N ALA A 154 -3.56 -23.56 -6.35
CA ALA A 154 -4.58 -22.98 -7.18
C ALA A 154 -4.24 -23.12 -8.66
N ARG A 155 -5.28 -23.03 -9.48
CA ARG A 155 -5.19 -22.91 -10.93
C ARG A 155 -5.72 -21.56 -11.36
N ILE A 156 -4.89 -20.77 -12.04
CA ILE A 156 -5.29 -19.51 -12.65
C ILE A 156 -5.52 -19.77 -14.14
N LEU A 157 -6.69 -19.42 -14.64
CA LEU A 157 -7.08 -19.53 -16.04
C LEU A 157 -7.21 -18.13 -16.64
N LEU A 158 -6.66 -17.93 -17.83
CA LEU A 158 -6.85 -16.72 -18.65
C LEU A 158 -7.38 -17.11 -20.02
N ARG A 159 -8.27 -16.30 -20.59
CA ARG A 159 -8.74 -16.42 -21.98
C ARG A 159 -8.95 -15.04 -22.59
N PRO A 160 -8.40 -14.73 -23.78
CA PRO A 160 -8.75 -13.48 -24.49
C PRO A 160 -10.26 -13.39 -24.73
N ILE A 161 -10.85 -12.21 -24.59
CA ILE A 161 -12.31 -12.02 -24.71
C ILE A 161 -12.90 -12.53 -26.04
N ASP A 162 -12.11 -12.48 -27.11
CA ASP A 162 -12.46 -12.84 -28.49
C ASP A 162 -11.90 -14.19 -28.96
N ALA A 163 -11.29 -14.97 -28.06
CA ALA A 163 -10.70 -16.27 -28.37
C ALA A 163 -11.27 -17.40 -27.52
N HIS A 164 -10.96 -18.64 -27.89
CA HIS A 164 -11.34 -19.85 -27.15
C HIS A 164 -10.17 -20.54 -26.45
N GLU A 165 -8.94 -20.22 -26.84
CA GLU A 165 -7.75 -20.81 -26.23
C GLU A 165 -7.54 -20.30 -24.82
N LYS A 166 -7.38 -21.23 -23.87
CA LYS A 166 -7.15 -20.93 -22.46
C LYS A 166 -5.67 -21.08 -22.14
N ILE A 167 -5.16 -20.11 -21.40
CA ILE A 167 -3.84 -20.16 -20.80
C ILE A 167 -4.03 -20.62 -19.35
N ILE A 168 -3.23 -21.60 -18.92
CA ILE A 168 -3.35 -22.24 -17.61
C ILE A 168 -2.06 -22.05 -16.82
N TYR A 169 -2.19 -21.55 -15.59
CA TYR A 169 -1.11 -21.48 -14.62
C TYR A 169 -1.50 -22.26 -13.36
N ASP A 170 -0.90 -23.43 -13.18
CA ASP A 170 -0.93 -24.13 -11.89
C ASP A 170 0.14 -23.52 -10.97
N VAL A 171 -0.28 -23.09 -9.78
CA VAL A 171 0.53 -22.42 -8.78
C VAL A 171 0.37 -23.08 -7.41
N ASP A 172 1.45 -23.08 -6.63
CA ASP A 172 1.49 -23.60 -5.26
C ASP A 172 2.43 -22.78 -4.38
N ASP A 173 2.47 -23.11 -3.08
CA ASP A 173 3.31 -22.45 -2.08
C ASP A 173 4.71 -23.07 -1.93
N THR A 174 5.08 -24.07 -2.73
CA THR A 174 6.44 -24.62 -2.79
C THR A 174 7.35 -23.79 -3.68
N ARG A 175 6.76 -23.14 -4.70
CA ARG A 175 7.45 -22.18 -5.57
C ARG A 175 6.55 -20.98 -5.84
N ILE A 176 6.85 -19.88 -5.16
CA ILE A 176 6.14 -18.61 -5.37
C ILE A 176 6.28 -18.14 -6.81
N ARG A 177 5.13 -17.92 -7.46
CA ARG A 177 5.00 -17.34 -8.79
C ARG A 177 4.00 -16.19 -8.75
N VAL A 178 4.35 -15.10 -9.42
CA VAL A 178 3.45 -13.98 -9.66
C VAL A 178 2.96 -14.06 -11.10
N VAL A 179 1.66 -13.98 -11.30
CA VAL A 179 1.01 -14.01 -12.62
C VAL A 179 0.41 -12.64 -12.89
N ASP A 180 0.84 -11.99 -13.97
CA ASP A 180 0.21 -10.78 -14.49
C ASP A 180 -1.13 -11.10 -15.15
N ILE A 181 -2.13 -10.30 -14.83
CA ILE A 181 -3.48 -10.37 -15.39
C ILE A 181 -3.66 -9.16 -16.30
N PRO A 182 -3.51 -9.34 -17.62
CA PRO A 182 -3.62 -8.26 -18.59
C PRO A 182 -5.09 -7.86 -18.81
N PRO A 183 -5.33 -6.63 -19.30
CA PRO A 183 -6.67 -6.22 -19.70
C PRO A 183 -7.10 -7.01 -20.95
N GLY A 184 -8.41 -7.15 -21.17
CA GLY A 184 -8.96 -7.90 -22.31
C GLY A 184 -8.83 -9.42 -22.21
N TYR A 185 -8.44 -9.95 -21.04
CA TYR A 185 -8.48 -11.37 -20.74
C TYR A 185 -9.46 -11.62 -19.59
N THR A 186 -10.47 -12.44 -19.86
CA THR A 186 -11.23 -13.00 -18.75
C THR A 186 -10.36 -13.98 -18.00
N HIS A 187 -10.47 -13.97 -16.68
CA HIS A 187 -9.64 -14.79 -15.82
C HIS A 187 -10.41 -15.34 -14.63
N SER A 188 -9.96 -16.50 -14.15
CA SER A 188 -10.49 -17.13 -12.94
C SER A 188 -9.42 -17.85 -12.16
N ILE A 189 -9.74 -18.14 -10.91
CA ILE A 189 -8.88 -18.79 -9.94
C ILE A 189 -9.70 -19.91 -9.31
N GLU A 190 -9.21 -21.13 -9.44
CA GLU A 190 -9.78 -22.30 -8.79
C GLU A 190 -8.83 -22.79 -7.69
N ASN A 191 -9.34 -23.05 -6.48
CA ASN A 191 -8.58 -23.80 -5.50
C ASN A 191 -8.61 -25.30 -5.85
N THR A 192 -7.49 -25.81 -6.32
CA THR A 192 -7.29 -27.23 -6.73
C THR A 192 -6.73 -28.11 -5.62
N GLY A 193 -6.49 -27.53 -4.43
CA GLY A 193 -6.00 -28.22 -3.25
C GLY A 193 -7.12 -28.83 -2.40
N ASN A 194 -6.71 -29.38 -1.25
CA ASN A 194 -7.57 -29.94 -0.21
C ASN A 194 -7.68 -29.05 1.05
N GLU A 195 -6.98 -27.91 1.05
CA GLU A 195 -7.01 -26.90 2.11
C GLU A 195 -7.36 -25.53 1.50
N ASP A 196 -7.73 -24.56 2.34
CA ASP A 196 -7.93 -23.18 1.90
C ASP A 196 -6.64 -22.63 1.29
N CYS A 197 -6.76 -22.02 0.11
CA CYS A 197 -5.66 -21.32 -0.52
C CYS A 197 -5.72 -19.83 -0.17
N ILE A 198 -4.56 -19.20 0.02
CA ILE A 198 -4.44 -17.77 0.31
C ILE A 198 -3.75 -17.13 -0.87
N MET A 199 -4.37 -16.09 -1.42
CA MET A 199 -3.83 -15.32 -2.53
C MET A 199 -3.72 -13.85 -2.16
N LEU A 200 -2.56 -13.29 -2.47
CA LEU A 200 -2.31 -11.86 -2.47
C LEU A 200 -2.53 -11.32 -3.88
N PHE A 201 -3.21 -10.20 -3.95
CA PHE A 201 -3.52 -9.49 -5.17
C PHE A 201 -2.90 -8.11 -5.10
N TRP A 202 -2.38 -7.65 -6.23
CA TRP A 202 -2.17 -6.24 -6.48
C TRP A 202 -3.02 -5.83 -7.68
N ALA A 203 -3.66 -4.68 -7.63
CA ALA A 203 -4.32 -4.02 -8.75
C ALA A 203 -3.70 -2.64 -8.98
N ASN A 204 -3.64 -2.18 -10.23
CA ASN A 204 -3.05 -0.88 -10.57
C ASN A 204 -3.84 0.33 -10.08
N GLU A 205 -5.09 0.15 -9.65
CA GLU A 205 -5.96 1.21 -9.15
C GLU A 205 -6.76 0.74 -7.94
N ILE A 206 -7.27 1.72 -7.16
CA ILE A 206 -8.13 1.45 -6.02
C ILE A 206 -9.54 1.14 -6.52
N PHE A 207 -10.17 0.12 -5.95
CA PHE A 207 -11.53 -0.28 -6.31
C PHE A 207 -12.54 0.85 -6.11
N ASP A 208 -13.24 1.23 -7.18
CA ASP A 208 -14.35 2.18 -7.17
C ASP A 208 -15.65 1.45 -7.56
N PRO A 209 -16.60 1.26 -6.64
CA PRO A 209 -17.88 0.61 -6.93
C PRO A 209 -18.72 1.32 -8.01
N SER A 210 -18.53 2.63 -8.20
CA SER A 210 -19.24 3.41 -9.22
C SER A 210 -18.65 3.23 -10.62
N ARG A 211 -17.38 2.80 -10.70
CA ARG A 211 -16.61 2.57 -11.93
C ARG A 211 -15.72 1.33 -11.76
N PRO A 212 -16.30 0.12 -11.64
CA PRO A 212 -15.55 -1.06 -11.24
C PRO A 212 -14.57 -1.55 -12.31
N ASP A 213 -14.78 -1.17 -13.58
CA ASP A 213 -14.08 -1.71 -14.75
C ASP A 213 -14.03 -3.24 -14.71
N THR A 214 -15.16 -3.89 -14.40
CA THR A 214 -15.24 -5.35 -14.23
C THR A 214 -16.46 -5.87 -14.95
N TYR A 215 -16.24 -6.77 -15.90
CA TYR A 215 -17.30 -7.30 -16.77
C TYR A 215 -17.31 -8.82 -16.70
N VAL A 216 -18.47 -9.38 -16.35
CA VAL A 216 -18.64 -10.82 -16.18
C VAL A 216 -18.48 -11.53 -17.53
N LEU A 217 -17.58 -12.51 -17.58
CA LEU A 217 -17.37 -13.37 -18.73
C LEU A 217 -16.69 -14.65 -18.25
N GLU A 218 -17.26 -15.82 -18.51
CA GLU A 218 -16.65 -17.09 -18.09
C GLU A 218 -15.36 -17.38 -18.89
N VAL A 219 -14.35 -17.95 -18.23
CA VAL A 219 -13.12 -18.41 -18.91
C VAL A 219 -13.37 -19.58 -19.84
#